data_AF-A0A922E7I1-F1
#
_entry.id   AF-A0A922E7I1-F1
#
_cell.length_a   1.000
_cell.length_b   1.000
_cell.length_c   1.000
_cell.angle_alpha   90.00
_cell.angle_beta   90.00
_cell.angle_gamma   90.00
#
_symmetry.space_group_name_H-M   'P 1'
#
loop_
_entity.id
_entity.type
_entity.pdbx_description
1 polymer ?
#
loop_
_entity_poly.entity_id
_entity_poly.type
_entity_poly.pdbx_seq_one_letter_code
_entity_poly.pdbx_strand_id
1 'polypeptide(L)'
;MILGYPEIVFSGKSDHEVALANSACKFICDFELLIKIMLEGDIQNANDKTTSTIPSRITVRSQLDAFDKAWSSYLYHFVLWKFKDAKSLDEDLVRTACQLELSMMQTCHLTLEGKNGGLTHYMVAIQKQVTEEQKLLRTKVKHLSGNSGLERLERALSDMRSRFLEANDSGSSSAFPVPHLSSFCLPGTPEDSFACHL
;
A
#
# COMPACT_ATOMS: atom_id res chain seq x y z
N MET A 1 9.44 -5.16 -8.23
CA MET A 1 9.48 -4.65 -6.83
C MET A 1 10.00 -5.70 -5.87
N ILE A 2 9.30 -6.83 -5.66
CA ILE A 2 9.75 -7.90 -4.74
C ILE A 2 11.10 -8.52 -5.14
N LEU A 3 11.32 -8.79 -6.43
CA LEU A 3 12.60 -9.34 -6.94
C LEU A 3 13.67 -8.28 -7.23
N GLY A 4 13.27 -7.00 -7.27
CA GLY A 4 14.17 -5.90 -7.68
C GLY A 4 14.74 -5.13 -6.50
N TYR A 5 13.99 -5.06 -5.39
CA TYR A 5 14.37 -4.37 -4.17
C TYR A 5 13.82 -5.09 -2.93
N PRO A 6 14.22 -6.35 -2.67
CA PRO A 6 13.69 -7.15 -1.58
C PRO A 6 13.89 -6.48 -0.21
N GLU A 7 14.99 -5.75 -0.02
CA GLU A 7 15.31 -4.99 1.20
C GLU A 7 14.36 -3.80 1.49
N ILE A 8 13.70 -3.27 0.46
CA ILE A 8 12.69 -2.21 0.62
C ILE A 8 11.33 -2.83 0.98
N VAL A 9 11.09 -4.08 0.56
CA VAL A 9 9.84 -4.81 0.79
C VAL A 9 9.85 -5.54 2.14
N PHE A 10 11.00 -6.11 2.52
CA PHE A 10 11.23 -6.80 3.78
C PHE A 10 12.38 -6.13 4.52
N SER A 11 12.03 -5.30 5.51
CA SER A 11 13.00 -4.68 6.39
C SER A 11 13.62 -5.65 7.39
N GLY A 12 12.98 -6.82 7.60
CA GLY A 12 13.38 -7.84 8.56
C GLY A 12 13.18 -7.42 10.02
N LYS A 13 12.58 -6.25 10.26
CA LYS A 13 12.49 -5.61 11.58
C LYS A 13 11.10 -5.68 12.21
N SER A 14 10.08 -6.13 11.47
CA SER A 14 8.72 -6.25 12.01
C SER A 14 8.37 -7.69 12.34
N ASP A 15 7.67 -7.89 13.46
CA ASP A 15 7.21 -9.22 13.90
C ASP A 15 6.37 -9.94 12.83
N HIS A 16 5.60 -9.18 12.05
CA HIS A 16 4.82 -9.71 10.93
C HIS A 16 5.69 -10.19 9.76
N GLU A 17 6.78 -9.48 9.43
CA GLU A 17 7.73 -9.91 8.40
C GLU A 17 8.48 -11.17 8.83
N VAL A 18 8.90 -11.23 10.09
CA VAL A 18 9.57 -12.41 10.66
C VAL A 18 8.63 -13.61 10.67
N ALA A 19 7.38 -13.43 11.12
CA ALA A 19 6.38 -14.50 11.13
C ALA A 19 6.05 -14.97 9.70
N LEU A 20 5.94 -14.05 8.74
CA LEU A 20 5.75 -14.38 7.32
C LEU A 20 6.94 -15.18 6.79
N ALA A 21 8.18 -14.74 7.03
CA ALA A 21 9.38 -15.46 6.61
C ALA A 21 9.44 -16.87 7.20
N ASN A 22 9.20 -17.01 8.50
CA ASN A 22 9.18 -18.32 9.18
C ASN A 22 8.09 -19.24 8.62
N SER A 23 6.89 -18.70 8.38
CA SER A 23 5.79 -19.48 7.78
C SER A 23 6.08 -19.89 6.33
N ALA A 24 6.77 -19.04 5.56
CA ALA A 24 7.21 -19.34 4.20
C ALA A 24 8.26 -20.45 4.19
N CYS A 25 9.26 -20.40 5.08
CA CYS A 25 10.24 -21.47 5.23
C CYS A 25 9.56 -22.81 5.54
N LYS A 26 8.63 -22.84 6.50
CA LYS A 26 7.89 -24.05 6.84
C LYS A 26 7.05 -24.56 5.66
N PHE A 27 6.34 -23.67 4.97
CA PHE A 27 5.56 -24.01 3.78
C PHE A 27 6.44 -24.65 2.69
N ILE A 28 7.62 -24.08 2.40
CA ILE A 28 8.56 -24.65 1.43
C ILE A 28 9.06 -26.02 1.89
N CYS A 29 9.48 -26.16 3.15
CA CYS A 29 9.93 -27.45 3.68
C CYS A 29 8.84 -28.53 3.59
N ASP A 30 7.61 -28.21 3.96
CA ASP A 30 6.50 -29.16 3.93
C ASP A 30 6.08 -29.51 2.49
N PHE A 31 6.23 -28.56 1.55
CA PHE A 31 6.02 -28.79 0.11
C PHE A 31 7.10 -29.70 -0.47
N GLU A 32 8.38 -29.42 -0.22
CA GLU A 32 9.50 -30.24 -0.67
C GLU A 32 9.40 -31.67 -0.12
N LEU A 33 9.04 -31.82 1.16
CA LEU A 33 8.83 -33.13 1.77
C LEU A 33 7.64 -33.87 1.15
N LEU A 34 6.55 -33.17 0.82
CA LEU A 34 5.41 -33.77 0.12
C LEU A 34 5.82 -34.30 -1.25
N ILE A 35 6.54 -33.49 -2.04
CA ILE A 35 7.06 -33.90 -3.35
C ILE A 35 7.99 -35.12 -3.21
N LYS A 36 8.88 -35.11 -2.21
CA LYS A 36 9.78 -36.22 -1.94
C LYS A 36 9.01 -37.52 -1.65
N ILE A 37 8.00 -37.48 -0.80
CA ILE A 37 7.17 -38.66 -0.48
C ILE A 37 6.40 -39.13 -1.71
N MET A 38 5.92 -38.23 -2.56
CA MET A 38 5.23 -38.60 -3.80
C MET A 38 6.16 -39.28 -4.82
N LEU A 39 7.45 -38.92 -4.86
CA LEU A 39 8.44 -39.47 -5.77
C LEU A 39 9.09 -40.76 -5.25
N GLU A 40 9.44 -40.81 -3.97
CA GLU A 40 10.24 -41.88 -3.36
C GLU A 40 9.39 -42.89 -2.56
N GLY A 41 8.11 -42.58 -2.33
CA GLY A 41 7.23 -43.31 -1.42
C GLY A 41 7.37 -42.87 0.03
N ASP A 42 6.58 -43.48 0.92
CA ASP A 42 6.58 -43.13 2.35
C ASP A 42 7.97 -43.31 3.00
N ILE A 43 8.47 -42.23 3.61
CA ILE A 43 9.76 -42.22 4.31
C ILE A 43 9.60 -42.88 5.69
N GLN A 44 10.45 -43.87 5.98
CA GLN A 44 10.63 -44.40 7.33
C GLN A 44 11.73 -43.62 8.03
N ASN A 45 11.44 -43.02 9.18
CA ASN A 45 12.45 -42.40 10.03
C ASN A 45 13.34 -43.50 10.64
N ALA A 46 14.53 -43.72 10.06
CA ALA A 46 15.44 -44.80 10.45
C ALA A 46 16.37 -44.44 11.65
N ASN A 47 15.90 -43.67 12.64
CA ASN A 47 16.78 -43.20 13.74
C ASN A 47 16.30 -43.44 15.18
N ASP A 48 15.31 -44.30 15.45
CA ASP A 48 15.01 -44.71 16.83
C ASP A 48 15.58 -46.10 17.12
N LYS A 49 16.88 -46.13 17.40
CA LYS A 49 17.57 -47.31 17.94
C LYS A 49 17.43 -47.38 19.47
N THR A 50 16.25 -47.12 20.01
CA THR A 50 15.92 -47.38 21.43
C THR A 50 14.41 -47.53 21.61
N THR A 51 13.96 -48.78 21.69
CA THR A 51 12.79 -49.24 22.47
C THR A 51 11.56 -48.33 22.52
N SER A 52 10.83 -48.22 21.40
CA SER A 52 9.40 -47.94 21.41
C SER A 52 8.76 -48.43 20.10
N THR A 53 7.60 -49.06 20.21
CA THR A 53 6.91 -49.81 19.17
C THR A 53 6.33 -48.87 18.10
N ILE A 54 6.58 -49.20 16.82
CA ILE A 54 6.05 -48.60 15.56
C ILE A 54 6.93 -47.47 14.99
N PRO A 55 7.59 -47.68 13.82
CA PRO A 55 8.19 -46.58 13.05
C PRO A 55 7.07 -45.59 12.67
N SER A 56 7.20 -44.32 13.03
CA SER A 56 6.29 -43.27 12.57
C SER A 56 6.48 -43.08 11.06
N ARG A 57 5.80 -43.90 10.25
CA ARG A 57 5.82 -43.80 8.78
C ARG A 57 5.12 -42.49 8.40
N ILE A 58 5.84 -41.58 7.75
CA ILE A 58 5.23 -40.37 7.23
C ILE A 58 4.50 -40.78 5.95
N THR A 59 3.17 -40.72 6.00
CA THR A 59 2.32 -41.02 4.86
C THR A 59 2.08 -39.78 4.01
N VAL A 60 1.80 -39.96 2.72
CA VAL A 60 1.30 -38.88 1.84
C VAL A 60 0.15 -38.12 2.50
N ARG A 61 -0.80 -38.82 3.13
CA ARG A 61 -1.96 -38.19 3.78
C ARG A 61 -1.56 -37.28 4.94
N SER A 62 -0.71 -37.76 5.84
CA SER A 62 -0.24 -36.95 6.98
C SER A 62 0.60 -35.75 6.51
N GLN A 63 1.40 -35.92 5.46
CA GLN A 63 2.21 -34.81 4.93
C GLN A 63 1.35 -33.78 4.18
N LEU A 64 0.30 -34.21 3.49
CA LEU A 64 -0.63 -33.29 2.84
C LEU A 64 -1.37 -32.41 3.85
N ASP A 65 -1.77 -32.97 5.00
CA ASP A 65 -2.35 -32.21 6.12
C ASP A 65 -1.34 -31.22 6.74
N ALA A 66 -0.08 -31.62 6.89
CA ALA A 66 0.99 -30.71 7.34
C ALA A 66 1.22 -29.56 6.35
N PHE A 67 1.28 -29.86 5.05
CA PHE A 67 1.40 -28.88 3.97
C PHE A 67 0.22 -27.91 3.96
N ASP A 68 -1.03 -28.39 4.05
CA ASP A 68 -2.21 -27.54 4.05
C ASP A 68 -2.21 -26.55 5.24
N LYS A 69 -1.80 -27.01 6.42
CA LYS A 69 -1.60 -26.16 7.60
C LYS A 69 -0.49 -25.13 7.39
N ALA A 70 0.63 -25.52 6.78
CA ALA A 70 1.73 -24.62 6.50
C ALA A 70 1.36 -23.56 5.45
N TRP A 71 0.65 -23.96 4.39
CA TRP A 71 0.08 -23.07 3.39
C TRP A 71 -0.91 -22.07 4.00
N SER A 72 -1.85 -22.56 4.80
CA SER A 72 -2.84 -21.71 5.48
C SER A 72 -2.16 -20.71 6.42
N SER A 73 -1.13 -21.15 7.16
CA SER A 73 -0.33 -20.28 8.02
C SER A 73 0.41 -19.21 7.21
N TYR A 74 1.06 -19.59 6.10
CA TYR A 74 1.72 -18.64 5.21
C TYR A 74 0.74 -17.60 4.67
N LEU A 75 -0.41 -18.03 4.15
CA LEU A 75 -1.42 -17.13 3.60
C LEU A 75 -1.94 -16.14 4.64
N TYR A 76 -2.18 -16.60 5.87
CA TYR A 76 -2.59 -15.75 6.98
C TYR A 76 -1.57 -14.63 7.25
N HIS A 77 -0.29 -14.98 7.41
CA HIS A 77 0.76 -14.00 7.67
C HIS A 77 0.98 -13.07 6.47
N PHE A 78 0.82 -13.57 5.25
CA PHE A 78 0.90 -12.77 4.03
C PHE A 78 -0.19 -11.71 4.01
N VAL A 79 -1.43 -12.07 4.33
CA VAL A 79 -2.56 -11.14 4.40
C VAL A 79 -2.34 -10.10 5.50
N LEU A 80 -1.88 -10.50 6.69
CA LEU A 80 -1.58 -9.56 7.77
C LEU A 80 -0.50 -8.54 7.38
N TRP A 81 0.59 -9.02 6.78
CA TRP A 81 1.66 -8.15 6.30
C TRP A 81 1.15 -7.18 5.23
N LYS A 82 0.35 -7.66 4.26
CA LYS A 82 -0.25 -6.79 3.23
C LYS A 82 -1.33 -5.85 3.73
N PHE A 83 -2.04 -6.22 4.78
CA PHE A 83 -3.02 -5.33 5.41
C PHE A 83 -2.34 -4.05 5.94
N LYS A 84 -1.13 -4.16 6.49
CA LYS A 84 -0.36 -3.00 6.96
C LYS A 84 -0.03 -2.05 5.80
N ASP A 85 0.46 -2.58 4.69
CA ASP A 85 0.77 -1.79 3.48
C ASP A 85 -0.49 -1.08 2.96
N ALA A 86 -1.60 -1.83 2.84
CA ALA A 86 -2.87 -1.30 2.36
C ALA A 86 -3.41 -0.20 3.28
N LYS A 87 -3.30 -0.37 4.60
CA LYS A 87 -3.72 0.64 5.58
C LYS A 87 -2.86 1.91 5.47
N SER A 88 -1.55 1.77 5.38
CA SER A 88 -0.65 2.93 5.21
C SER A 88 -0.95 3.70 3.93
N LEU A 89 -1.18 2.99 2.82
CA LEU A 89 -1.53 3.62 1.56
C LEU A 89 -2.90 4.32 1.62
N ASP A 90 -3.89 3.73 2.30
CA ASP A 90 -5.20 4.36 2.52
C ASP A 90 -5.05 5.68 3.28
N GLU A 91 -4.28 5.69 4.36
CA GLU A 91 -4.00 6.89 5.18
C GLU A 91 -3.27 7.98 4.37
N ASP A 92 -2.30 7.59 3.53
CA ASP A 92 -1.57 8.54 2.69
C ASP A 92 -2.44 9.10 1.56
N LEU A 93 -3.34 8.30 0.96
CA LEU A 93 -4.32 8.78 -0.02
C LEU A 93 -5.30 9.78 0.61
N VAL A 94 -5.78 9.51 1.83
CA VAL A 94 -6.63 10.43 2.59
C VAL A 94 -5.89 11.73 2.88
N ARG A 95 -4.63 11.65 3.34
CA ARG A 95 -3.79 12.83 3.61
C ARG A 95 -3.58 13.66 2.33
N THR A 96 -3.28 13.00 1.22
CA THR A 96 -3.06 13.65 -0.08
C THR A 96 -4.32 14.37 -0.55
N ALA A 97 -5.48 13.73 -0.45
CA ALA A 97 -6.76 14.34 -0.78
C ALA A 97 -7.03 15.58 0.09
N CYS A 98 -6.69 15.50 1.38
CA CYS A 98 -6.84 16.60 2.30
C CYS A 98 -5.94 17.79 1.94
N GLN A 99 -4.66 17.52 1.65
CA GLN A 99 -3.70 18.56 1.27
C GLN A 99 -4.08 19.24 -0.04
N LEU A 100 -4.56 18.46 -1.02
CA LEU A 100 -4.98 19.00 -2.31
C LEU A 100 -6.14 19.98 -2.16
N GLU A 101 -7.14 19.64 -1.35
CA GLU A 101 -8.28 20.52 -1.12
C GLU A 101 -7.91 21.76 -0.29
N LEU A 102 -7.09 21.59 0.74
CA LEU A 102 -6.59 22.71 1.53
C LEU A 102 -5.81 23.70 0.64
N SER A 103 -4.94 23.19 -0.23
CA SER A 103 -4.19 24.00 -1.20
C SER A 103 -5.13 24.74 -2.15
N MET A 104 -6.20 24.10 -2.61
CA MET A 104 -7.22 24.75 -3.45
C MET A 104 -7.93 25.88 -2.67
N MET A 105 -8.37 25.63 -1.44
CA MET A 105 -9.04 26.62 -0.60
C MET A 105 -8.15 27.83 -0.32
N GLN A 106 -6.88 27.61 0.00
CA GLN A 106 -5.89 28.67 0.21
C GLN A 106 -5.62 29.47 -1.07
N THR A 107 -5.44 28.78 -2.21
CA THR A 107 -5.18 29.43 -3.50
C THR A 107 -6.38 30.30 -3.92
N CYS A 108 -7.61 29.81 -3.71
CA CYS A 108 -8.82 30.58 -3.96
C CYS A 108 -8.96 31.78 -3.01
N HIS A 109 -8.64 31.62 -1.72
CA HIS A 109 -8.71 32.69 -0.73
C HIS A 109 -7.72 33.83 -1.03
N LEU A 110 -6.43 33.50 -1.23
CA LEU A 110 -5.37 34.47 -1.53
C LEU A 110 -5.63 35.25 -2.83
N THR A 111 -6.29 34.62 -3.79
CA THR A 111 -6.57 35.23 -5.10
C THR A 111 -7.80 36.16 -5.06
N LEU A 112 -8.78 35.90 -4.17
CA LEU A 112 -9.94 36.78 -4.01
C LEU A 112 -9.55 38.16 -3.47
N GLU A 113 -8.50 38.21 -2.66
CA GLU A 113 -7.93 39.43 -2.08
C GLU A 113 -7.07 40.22 -3.11
N GLY A 114 -6.52 39.52 -4.12
CA GLY A 114 -5.73 40.10 -5.21
C GLY A 114 -6.48 40.20 -6.54
N LYS A 115 -7.27 41.26 -6.75
CA LYS A 115 -7.95 41.59 -8.03
C LYS A 115 -7.00 41.50 -9.25
N ASN A 116 -7.18 40.53 -10.15
CA ASN A 116 -6.69 40.60 -11.54
C ASN A 116 -7.35 39.57 -12.48
N GLY A 117 -7.79 40.01 -13.67
CA GLY A 117 -8.57 39.21 -14.64
C GLY A 117 -7.83 38.07 -15.35
N GLY A 118 -6.49 38.00 -15.24
CA GLY A 118 -5.69 36.86 -15.75
C GLY A 118 -5.69 35.64 -14.81
N LEU A 119 -5.97 35.85 -13.52
CA LEU A 119 -6.04 34.77 -12.53
C LEU A 119 -7.26 33.86 -12.74
N THR A 120 -8.35 34.36 -13.33
CA THR A 120 -9.60 33.60 -13.46
C THR A 120 -9.47 32.35 -14.33
N HIS A 121 -8.78 32.42 -15.48
CA HIS A 121 -8.58 31.24 -16.34
C HIS A 121 -7.66 30.20 -15.68
N TYR A 122 -6.61 30.66 -15.01
CA TYR A 122 -5.69 29.80 -14.25
C TYR A 122 -6.39 29.11 -13.08
N MET A 123 -7.25 29.83 -12.34
CA MET A 123 -8.07 29.27 -11.26
C MET A 123 -9.04 28.20 -11.77
N VAL A 124 -9.71 28.45 -12.90
CA VAL A 124 -10.61 27.45 -13.52
C VAL A 124 -9.84 26.21 -13.92
N ALA A 125 -8.62 26.36 -14.45
CA ALA A 125 -7.75 25.24 -14.78
C ALA A 125 -7.32 24.45 -13.54
N ILE A 126 -6.88 25.13 -12.47
CA ILE A 126 -6.53 24.49 -11.18
C ILE A 126 -7.75 23.76 -10.60
N GLN A 127 -8.91 24.41 -10.56
CA GLN A 127 -10.11 23.82 -9.99
C GLN A 127 -10.52 22.56 -10.75
N LYS A 128 -10.42 22.58 -12.10
CA LYS A 128 -10.66 21.40 -12.92
C LYS A 128 -9.67 20.28 -12.62
N GLN A 129 -8.37 20.59 -12.52
CA GLN A 129 -7.34 19.61 -12.18
C GLN A 129 -7.59 18.99 -10.80
N VAL A 130 -7.82 19.82 -9.77
CA VAL A 130 -8.10 19.38 -8.40
C VAL A 130 -9.33 18.48 -8.36
N THR A 131 -10.38 18.82 -9.12
CA THR A 131 -11.61 18.01 -9.17
C THR A 131 -11.34 16.61 -9.74
N GLU A 132 -10.59 16.52 -10.84
CA GLU A 132 -10.23 15.23 -11.45
C GLU A 132 -9.29 14.41 -10.55
N GLU A 133 -8.30 15.05 -9.93
CA GLU A 133 -7.39 14.40 -8.98
C GLU A 133 -8.15 13.87 -7.75
N GLN A 134 -9.08 14.65 -7.20
CA GLN A 134 -9.92 14.19 -6.10
C GLN A 134 -10.79 12.99 -6.51
N LYS A 135 -11.36 12.99 -7.72
CA LYS A 135 -12.14 11.86 -8.24
C LYS A 135 -11.29 10.61 -8.37
N LEU A 136 -10.05 10.76 -8.84
CA LEU A 136 -9.09 9.67 -8.90
C LEU A 136 -8.76 9.13 -7.50
N LEU A 137 -8.49 10.01 -6.53
CA LEU A 137 -8.19 9.62 -5.14
C LEU A 137 -9.36 8.86 -4.50
N ARG A 138 -10.60 9.33 -4.67
CA ARG A 138 -11.81 8.62 -4.21
C ARG A 138 -11.93 7.23 -4.81
N THR A 139 -11.62 7.09 -6.11
CA THR A 139 -11.65 5.80 -6.81
C THR A 139 -10.60 4.85 -6.25
N LYS A 140 -9.37 5.34 -6.04
CA LYS A 140 -8.26 4.55 -5.46
C LYS A 140 -8.58 4.08 -4.04
N VAL A 141 -9.08 4.98 -3.19
CA VAL A 141 -9.53 4.64 -1.83
C VAL A 141 -10.63 3.57 -1.88
N LYS A 142 -11.66 3.75 -2.72
CA LYS A 142 -12.74 2.76 -2.84
C LYS A 142 -12.24 1.38 -3.27
N HIS A 143 -11.28 1.30 -4.20
CA HIS A 143 -10.70 0.00 -4.59
C HIS A 143 -9.84 -0.63 -3.50
N LEU A 144 -9.16 0.17 -2.69
CA LEU A 144 -8.23 -0.31 -1.66
C LEU A 144 -8.95 -0.77 -0.38
N SER A 145 -9.93 0.01 0.08
CA SER A 145 -10.54 -0.13 1.42
C SER A 145 -12.08 -0.11 1.39
N GLY A 146 -12.66 -0.14 0.18
CA GLY A 146 -14.10 -0.22 -0.03
C GLY A 146 -14.84 1.03 0.43
N ASN A 147 -16.14 0.86 0.71
CA ASN A 147 -16.98 1.97 1.18
C ASN A 147 -16.51 2.52 2.52
N SER A 148 -15.94 1.68 3.40
CA SER A 148 -15.43 2.12 4.70
C SER A 148 -14.30 3.14 4.58
N GLY A 149 -13.39 2.97 3.61
CA GLY A 149 -12.35 3.94 3.33
C GLY A 149 -12.90 5.22 2.73
N LEU A 150 -13.89 5.11 1.85
CA LEU A 150 -14.55 6.28 1.26
C LEU A 150 -15.25 7.13 2.34
N GLU A 151 -15.92 6.52 3.31
CA GLU A 151 -16.51 7.21 4.45
C GLU A 151 -15.45 7.89 5.33
N ARG A 152 -14.30 7.24 5.56
CA ARG A 152 -13.17 7.87 6.27
C ARG A 152 -12.64 9.09 5.52
N LEU A 153 -12.46 8.96 4.20
CA LEU A 153 -12.02 10.06 3.35
C LEU A 153 -12.99 11.25 3.42
N GLU A 154 -14.29 11.02 3.20
CA GLU A 154 -15.28 12.11 3.22
C GLU A 154 -15.37 12.77 4.60
N ARG A 155 -15.26 12.00 5.69
CA ARG A 155 -15.20 12.55 7.05
C ARG A 155 -13.96 13.43 7.25
N ALA A 156 -12.80 12.98 6.78
CA ALA A 156 -11.56 13.75 6.88
C ALA A 156 -11.61 15.06 6.08
N LEU A 157 -12.19 15.02 4.87
CA LEU A 157 -12.39 16.23 4.06
C LEU A 157 -13.35 17.22 4.75
N SER A 158 -14.47 16.73 5.29
CA SER A 158 -15.42 17.57 6.02
C SER A 158 -14.82 18.18 7.29
N ASP A 159 -14.07 17.40 8.08
CA ASP A 159 -13.38 17.90 9.28
C ASP A 159 -12.37 18.99 8.91
N MET A 160 -11.55 18.76 7.89
CA MET A 160 -10.59 19.76 7.41
C MET A 160 -11.27 21.05 6.91
N ARG A 161 -12.38 20.96 6.15
CA ARG A 161 -13.16 22.13 5.74
C ARG A 161 -13.67 22.93 6.95
N SER A 162 -14.20 22.25 7.97
CA SER A 162 -14.67 22.90 9.21
C SER A 162 -13.54 23.67 9.88
N ARG A 163 -12.38 23.02 10.07
CA ARG A 163 -11.20 23.64 10.69
C ARG A 163 -10.66 24.83 9.90
N PHE A 164 -10.70 24.78 8.57
CA PHE A 164 -10.29 25.90 7.73
C PHE A 164 -11.22 27.11 7.92
N LEU A 165 -12.54 26.89 7.96
CA LEU A 165 -13.52 27.95 8.18
C LEU A 165 -13.37 28.57 9.58
N GLU A 166 -13.25 27.75 10.62
CA GLU A 166 -13.03 28.20 12.00
C GLU A 166 -11.73 29.01 12.15
N ALA A 167 -10.65 28.60 11.47
CA ALA A 167 -9.39 29.33 11.46
C ALA A 167 -9.52 30.70 10.77
N ASN A 168 -10.35 30.81 9.72
CA ASN A 168 -10.58 32.07 9.03
C ASN A 168 -11.41 33.05 9.87
N ASP A 169 -12.43 32.55 10.59
CA ASP A 169 -13.33 33.38 11.41
C ASP A 169 -12.65 33.91 12.69
N SER A 170 -11.65 33.19 13.21
CA SER A 170 -10.96 33.55 14.46
C SER A 170 -9.83 34.57 14.29
N GLY A 171 -9.51 35.01 13.06
CA GLY A 171 -8.41 35.95 12.77
C GLY A 171 -7.02 35.45 13.19
N SER A 172 -6.93 34.21 13.68
CA SER A 172 -5.68 33.60 14.08
C SER A 172 -5.02 33.03 12.83
N SER A 173 -3.96 33.70 12.37
CA SER A 173 -3.12 33.20 11.28
C SER A 173 -2.31 32.00 11.77
N SER A 174 -2.97 30.88 12.04
CA SER A 174 -2.31 29.58 12.12
C SER A 174 -2.08 29.15 10.68
N ALA A 175 -0.96 29.61 10.11
CA ALA A 175 -0.51 29.23 8.79
C ALA A 175 -0.44 27.70 8.70
N PHE A 176 -1.44 27.08 8.07
CA PHE A 176 -1.32 25.70 7.63
C PHE A 176 -0.13 25.65 6.68
N PRO A 177 0.89 24.83 6.94
CA PRO A 177 2.09 24.80 6.12
C PRO A 177 1.69 24.42 4.70
N VAL A 178 1.95 25.34 3.76
CA VAL A 178 1.71 25.15 2.34
C VAL A 178 2.63 24.02 1.88
N PRO A 179 2.11 22.88 1.38
CA PRO A 179 2.96 21.92 0.70
C PRO A 179 3.41 22.61 -0.60
N HIS A 180 4.72 22.80 -0.75
CA HIS A 180 5.29 23.21 -2.03
C HIS A 180 4.90 22.15 -3.07
N LEU A 181 3.95 22.47 -3.95
CA LEU A 181 3.65 21.69 -5.14
C LEU A 181 4.90 21.73 -6.02
N SER A 182 5.79 20.74 -5.88
CA SER A 182 6.86 20.54 -6.82
C SER A 182 6.26 20.32 -8.20
N SER A 183 6.63 21.20 -9.13
CA SER A 183 6.35 21.17 -10.56
C SER A 183 6.17 19.75 -11.09
N PHE A 184 4.93 19.38 -11.42
CA PHE A 184 4.66 18.22 -12.26
C PHE A 184 5.27 18.49 -13.64
N CYS A 185 6.50 18.04 -13.86
CA CYS A 185 7.08 17.98 -15.20
C CYS A 185 6.20 17.05 -16.05
N LEU A 186 5.62 17.61 -17.11
CA LEU A 186 4.96 16.86 -18.16
C LEU A 186 5.95 15.85 -18.78
N PRO A 187 5.55 14.58 -19.04
CA PRO A 187 6.30 13.74 -19.94
C PRO A 187 6.09 14.26 -21.37
N GLY A 188 7.14 14.85 -21.95
CA GLY A 188 7.19 15.12 -23.38
C GLY A 188 7.07 13.81 -24.16
N THR A 189 6.12 13.75 -25.08
CA THR A 189 5.98 12.66 -26.05
C THR A 189 7.23 12.56 -26.93
N PRO A 190 7.69 11.35 -27.27
CA PRO A 190 8.87 11.14 -28.10
C PRO A 190 8.48 11.14 -29.58
N GLU A 191 9.13 11.96 -30.39
CA GLU A 191 9.34 11.66 -31.81
C GLU A 191 10.76 12.09 -32.22
N ASP A 192 11.57 11.07 -32.51
CA ASP A 192 12.44 10.93 -33.68
C ASP A 192 13.36 12.12 -34.07
N SER A 193 14.65 11.98 -33.75
CA SER A 193 15.62 11.31 -34.65
C SER A 193 17.00 11.98 -34.74
N PHE A 194 18.00 11.09 -34.87
CA PHE A 194 19.37 11.24 -35.37
C PHE A 194 20.37 12.13 -34.57
N ALA A 195 21.39 11.49 -34.00
CA ALA A 195 22.65 11.27 -34.72
C ALA A 195 23.67 10.53 -33.83
N CYS A 196 24.19 9.43 -34.36
CA CYS A 196 25.40 8.77 -33.88
C CYS A 196 26.60 9.72 -33.96
N HIS A 197 27.47 9.72 -32.95
CA HIS A 197 28.91 9.86 -33.19
C HIS A 197 29.69 9.07 -32.14
N LEU A 198 30.66 8.31 -32.66
CA LEU A 198 31.82 7.74 -31.97
C LEU A 198 32.58 8.82 -31.18
#